data_AF-A0A4Q3UXQ0-F1
#
_entry.id   AF-A0A4Q3UXQ0-F1
#
_cell.length_a   1.000
_cell.length_b   1.000
_cell.length_c   1.000
_cell.angle_alpha   90.00
_cell.angle_beta   90.00
_cell.angle_gamma   90.00
#
_symmetry.space_group_name_H-M   'P 1'
#
loop_
_entity.id
_entity.type
_entity.pdbx_description
1 polymer ?
#
loop_
_entity_poly.entity_id
_entity_poly.type
_entity_poly.pdbx_seq_one_letter_code
_entity_poly.pdbx_strand_id
1 'polypeptide(L)'
;KALPKLKGPSEKDPNGGDYWRQAVFYKILVDNYEQKDWKVTSTEFDFIEPDRKKNYRREKLVITPADITAVMQQIEDTWRKIQARDFYTGCGKEDCHWCNFVKTNNLAVALHELEEEE
;
A
#
# COMPACT_ATOMS: atom_id res chain seq x y z
N LYS A 1 -14.56 8.65 0.56
CA LYS A 1 -13.62 7.76 1.28
C LYS A 1 -12.31 7.57 0.53
N ALA A 2 -12.28 7.68 -0.80
CA ALA A 2 -11.07 7.46 -1.61
C ALA A 2 -10.02 8.59 -1.60
N LEU A 3 -10.42 9.86 -1.49
CA LEU A 3 -9.49 11.01 -1.60
C LEU A 3 -8.30 10.97 -0.62
N PRO A 4 -8.45 10.58 0.66
CA PRO A 4 -7.30 10.42 1.55
C PRO A 4 -6.29 9.37 1.06
N LYS A 5 -6.75 8.33 0.35
CA LYS A 5 -5.88 7.26 -0.18
C LYS A 5 -4.99 7.71 -1.35
N LEU A 6 -5.24 8.89 -1.93
CA LEU A 6 -4.45 9.49 -3.00
C LEU A 6 -3.34 10.40 -2.47
N LYS A 7 -3.26 10.60 -1.15
CA LYS A 7 -2.27 11.50 -0.54
C LYS A 7 -0.95 10.76 -0.29
N GLY A 8 0.15 11.48 -0.49
CA GLY A 8 1.48 11.02 -0.08
C GLY A 8 1.66 10.99 1.44
N PRO A 9 2.86 10.61 1.91
CA PRO A 9 3.20 10.50 3.31
C PRO A 9 2.92 11.77 4.13
N SER A 10 2.53 11.58 5.38
CA SER A 10 2.33 12.64 6.37
C SER A 10 2.60 12.11 7.79
N GLU A 11 2.66 12.99 8.80
CA GLU A 11 2.84 12.57 10.20
C GLU A 11 1.81 11.54 10.67
N LYS A 12 0.57 11.64 10.18
CA LYS A 12 -0.52 10.72 10.53
C LYS A 12 -0.53 9.44 9.71
N ASP A 13 0.12 9.46 8.54
CA ASP A 13 0.18 8.34 7.61
C ASP A 13 1.56 8.34 6.93
N PRO A 14 2.59 7.81 7.61
CA PRO A 14 3.98 7.90 7.15
C PRO A 14 4.23 7.09 5.88
N ASN A 15 3.37 6.13 5.55
CA ASN A 15 3.49 5.33 4.34
C ASN A 15 2.67 5.88 3.17
N GLY A 16 1.88 6.94 3.40
CA GLY A 16 0.93 7.50 2.45
C GLY A 16 -0.27 6.59 2.19
N GLY A 17 -1.15 7.04 1.29
CA GLY A 17 -2.34 6.28 0.92
C GLY A 17 -2.08 5.14 -0.06
N ASP A 18 -2.94 4.13 -0.04
CA ASP A 18 -2.81 2.94 -0.90
C ASP A 18 -2.81 3.26 -2.40
N TYR A 19 -3.70 4.17 -2.84
CA TYR A 19 -3.78 4.57 -4.25
C TYR A 19 -2.59 5.43 -4.66
N TRP A 20 -2.08 6.27 -3.77
CA TRP A 20 -0.84 7.00 -4.01
C TRP A 20 0.33 6.03 -4.22
N ARG A 21 0.55 5.07 -3.31
CA ARG A 21 1.61 4.06 -3.47
C ARG A 21 1.46 3.29 -4.78
N GLN A 22 0.23 2.88 -5.12
CA GLN A 22 -0.06 2.17 -6.36
C GLN A 22 0.31 2.98 -7.60
N ALA A 23 -0.05 4.27 -7.65
CA ALA A 23 0.27 5.14 -8.78
C ALA A 23 1.78 5.31 -8.97
N VAL A 24 2.50 5.58 -7.89
CA VAL A 24 3.96 5.73 -7.91
C VAL A 24 4.62 4.42 -8.33
N PHE A 25 4.16 3.28 -7.82
CA PHE A 25 4.66 1.96 -8.19
C PHE A 25 4.51 1.68 -9.68
N TYR A 26 3.33 1.95 -10.27
CA TYR A 26 3.15 1.79 -11.71
C TYR A 26 4.04 2.71 -12.54
N LYS A 27 4.26 3.96 -12.09
CA LYS A 27 5.23 4.84 -12.74
C LYS A 27 6.63 4.25 -12.72
N ILE A 28 7.09 3.73 -11.58
CA ILE A 28 8.40 3.08 -11.47
C ILE A 28 8.50 1.92 -12.46
N LEU A 29 7.47 1.06 -12.56
CA LEU A 29 7.47 -0.06 -13.50
C LEU A 29 7.58 0.39 -14.96
N VAL A 30 6.80 1.38 -15.38
CA VAL A 30 6.79 1.87 -16.76
C VAL A 30 8.08 2.62 -17.09
N ASP A 31 8.56 3.48 -16.19
CA ASP A 31 9.77 4.28 -16.42
C ASP A 31 11.04 3.41 -16.54
N ASN A 32 11.02 2.20 -15.95
CA ASN A 32 12.10 1.20 -16.01
C ASN A 32 11.84 0.06 -17.01
N TYR A 33 10.81 0.17 -17.86
CA TYR A 33 10.51 -0.85 -18.85
C TYR A 33 11.45 -0.73 -20.08
N GLU A 34 12.55 -1.48 -20.08
CA GLU A 34 13.64 -1.36 -21.07
C GLU A 34 13.21 -1.52 -22.54
N GLN A 35 12.10 -2.21 -22.82
CA GLN A 35 11.63 -2.45 -24.19
C GLN A 35 11.00 -1.21 -24.83
N LYS A 36 10.57 -0.23 -24.03
CA LYS A 36 9.95 1.02 -24.49
C LYS A 36 10.42 2.17 -23.61
N ASP A 37 11.04 3.20 -24.19
CA ASP A 37 11.47 4.40 -23.45
C ASP A 37 10.29 5.34 -23.13
N TRP A 38 9.22 4.80 -22.53
CA TRP A 38 8.07 5.57 -22.08
C TRP A 38 8.39 6.26 -20.76
N LYS A 39 7.95 7.50 -20.63
CA LYS A 39 8.01 8.26 -19.38
C LYS A 39 6.60 8.63 -18.96
N VAL A 40 6.21 8.19 -17.78
CA VAL A 40 4.87 8.48 -17.24
C VAL A 40 4.81 9.95 -16.84
N THR A 41 3.97 10.73 -17.53
CA THR A 41 3.73 12.15 -17.21
C THR A 41 2.80 12.33 -16.02
N SER A 42 1.80 11.46 -15.87
CA SER A 42 0.82 11.50 -14.78
C SER A 42 0.04 10.20 -14.66
N THR A 43 -0.59 10.00 -13.51
CA THR A 43 -1.52 8.89 -13.26
C THR A 43 -2.91 9.44 -13.00
N GLU A 44 -3.96 8.75 -13.44
CA GLU A 44 -5.35 9.14 -13.20
C GLU A 44 -6.13 7.97 -12.59
N PHE A 45 -6.95 8.27 -11.59
CA PHE A 45 -7.89 7.32 -10.99
C PHE A 45 -9.31 7.67 -11.40
N ASP A 46 -9.93 6.75 -12.16
CA ASP A 46 -11.34 6.81 -12.52
C ASP A 46 -12.18 6.01 -11.52
N PHE A 47 -12.97 6.74 -10.72
CA PHE A 47 -13.86 6.13 -9.74
C PHE A 47 -15.17 5.73 -10.42
N ILE A 48 -15.37 4.41 -10.58
CA ILE A 48 -16.59 3.82 -11.17
C ILE A 48 -17.81 3.90 -10.24
N GLU A 49 -17.60 4.20 -8.96
CA GLU A 49 -18.69 4.44 -8.02
C GLU A 49 -18.94 5.94 -7.89
N PRO A 50 -20.21 6.39 -7.96
CA PRO A 50 -20.52 7.79 -7.79
C PRO A 50 -20.33 8.23 -6.34
N ASP A 51 -20.02 9.51 -6.14
CA ASP A 51 -19.98 10.09 -4.81
C ASP A 51 -21.40 10.25 -4.20
N ARG A 52 -21.46 10.76 -2.96
CA ARG A 52 -22.74 11.00 -2.26
C ARG A 52 -23.70 11.94 -3.01
N LYS A 53 -23.19 12.74 -3.95
CA LYS A 53 -23.95 13.67 -4.79
C LYS A 53 -24.24 13.09 -6.18
N LYS A 54 -24.03 11.78 -6.38
CA LYS A 54 -24.19 11.06 -7.66
C LYS A 54 -23.22 11.50 -8.77
N ASN A 55 -22.09 12.11 -8.43
CA ASN A 55 -21.07 12.51 -9.40
C ASN A 55 -19.98 11.45 -9.51
N TYR A 56 -19.60 11.10 -10.74
CA TYR A 56 -18.39 10.35 -11.02
C TYR A 56 -17.19 11.27 -10.95
N ARG A 57 -16.05 10.73 -10.51
CA ARG A 57 -14.84 11.51 -10.27
C ARG A 57 -13.65 10.87 -10.96
N ARG A 58 -12.81 11.75 -11.50
CA ARG A 58 -11.48 11.44 -12.01
C ARG A 58 -10.49 12.28 -11.23
N GLU A 59 -9.52 11.63 -10.62
CA GLU A 59 -8.50 12.30 -9.82
C GLU A 59 -7.14 12.09 -10.49
N LYS A 60 -6.49 13.19 -10.85
CA LYS A 60 -5.15 13.18 -11.45
C LYS A 60 -4.08 13.32 -10.37
N LEU A 61 -3.11 12.42 -10.38
CA LEU A 61 -1.93 12.44 -9.54
C LEU A 61 -0.70 12.82 -10.37
N VAL A 62 0.00 13.86 -9.94
CA VAL A 62 1.33 14.21 -10.45
C VAL A 62 2.35 13.61 -9.51
N ILE A 63 3.19 12.71 -10.03
CA ILE A 63 4.18 11.99 -9.24
C ILE A 63 5.50 12.76 -9.29
N THR A 64 6.01 13.11 -8.11
CA THR A 64 7.27 13.85 -7.95
C THR A 64 8.46 12.90 -7.76
N PRO A 65 9.70 13.37 -7.93
CA PRO A 65 10.89 12.57 -7.59
C PRO A 65 10.90 12.11 -6.12
N ALA A 66 10.41 12.95 -5.19
CA ALA A 66 10.34 12.59 -3.77
C ALA A 66 9.37 11.42 -3.52
N ASP A 67 8.25 11.37 -4.25
CA ASP A 67 7.33 10.24 -4.17
C ASP A 67 8.00 8.93 -4.62
N ILE A 68 8.75 8.99 -5.73
CA ILE A 68 9.50 7.84 -6.25
C ILE A 68 10.52 7.36 -5.21
N THR A 69 11.32 8.27 -4.64
CA THR A 69 12.28 7.92 -3.59
C THR A 69 11.61 7.27 -2.40
N ALA A 70 10.47 7.81 -1.94
CA ALA A 70 9.74 7.24 -0.80
C ALA A 70 9.25 5.82 -1.08
N VAL A 71 8.68 5.57 -2.26
CA VAL A 71 8.18 4.23 -2.61
C VAL A 71 9.31 3.25 -2.90
N MET A 72 10.42 3.69 -3.50
CA MET A 72 11.62 2.85 -3.65
C MET A 72 12.16 2.38 -2.29
N GLN A 73 12.27 3.28 -1.31
CA GLN A 73 12.67 2.93 0.05
C GLN A 73 11.71 1.90 0.68
N GLN A 74 10.40 2.08 0.50
CA GLN A 74 9.40 1.13 0.97
C GLN A 74 9.56 -0.26 0.31
N ILE A 75 9.88 -0.31 -0.99
CA ILE A 75 10.13 -1.57 -1.71
C ILE A 75 11.37 -2.27 -1.14
N GLU A 76 12.48 -1.55 -0.97
CA GLU A 76 13.72 -2.10 -0.43
C GLU A 76 13.56 -2.63 1.00
N ASP A 77 12.90 -1.86 1.86
CA ASP A 77 12.62 -2.27 3.25
C ASP A 77 11.69 -3.48 3.29
N THR A 78 10.64 -3.51 2.46
CA THR A 78 9.72 -4.64 2.37
C THR A 78 10.45 -5.89 1.87
N TRP A 79 11.30 -5.76 0.85
CA TRP A 79 12.10 -6.87 0.33
C TRP A 79 13.03 -7.44 1.40
N ARG A 80 13.76 -6.58 2.13
CA ARG A 80 14.60 -7.00 3.26
C ARG A 80 13.82 -7.77 4.31
N LYS A 81 12.63 -7.30 4.70
CA LYS A 81 11.77 -7.98 5.66
C LYS A 81 11.33 -9.36 5.18
N ILE A 82 10.92 -9.46 3.91
CA ILE A 82 10.56 -10.74 3.29
C ILE A 82 11.73 -11.73 3.36
N GLN A 83 12.94 -11.30 2.99
CA GLN A 83 14.14 -12.15 3.05
C GLN A 83 14.47 -12.58 4.49
N ALA A 84 14.26 -11.69 5.46
CA ALA A 84 14.46 -11.97 6.88
C ALA A 84 13.32 -12.79 7.53
N ARG A 85 12.25 -13.10 6.78
CA ARG A 85 11.00 -13.67 7.31
C ARG A 85 10.36 -12.82 8.43
N ASP A 86 10.65 -11.52 8.44
CA ASP A 86 10.06 -10.52 9.34
C ASP A 86 8.67 -10.14 8.82
N PHE A 87 7.71 -11.02 9.06
CA PHE A 87 6.33 -10.80 8.69
C PHE A 87 5.56 -10.16 9.84
N TYR A 88 4.53 -9.40 9.46
CA TYR A 88 3.63 -8.78 10.41
C TYR A 88 2.98 -9.82 11.34
N THR A 89 3.21 -9.68 12.65
CA THR A 89 2.72 -10.60 13.70
C THR A 89 1.39 -10.17 14.32
N GLY A 90 0.79 -9.07 13.85
CA GLY A 90 -0.44 -8.50 14.39
C GLY A 90 -0.26 -7.05 14.86
N CYS A 91 -1.37 -6.35 15.12
CA CYS A 91 -1.34 -4.94 15.51
C CYS A 91 -1.18 -4.74 17.03
N GLY A 92 -1.12 -5.83 17.80
CA GLY A 92 -1.05 -5.80 19.26
C GLY A 92 -2.32 -5.34 19.98
N LYS A 93 -3.42 -5.05 19.27
CA LYS A 93 -4.68 -4.63 19.88
C LYS A 93 -5.58 -5.84 20.12
N GLU A 94 -6.02 -6.03 21.36
CA GLU A 94 -6.90 -7.13 21.77
C GLU A 94 -8.23 -7.14 21.00
N ASP A 95 -8.77 -5.96 20.70
CA ASP A 95 -10.07 -5.77 20.05
C ASP A 95 -9.99 -5.63 18.51
N CYS A 96 -8.84 -5.94 17.90
CA CYS A 96 -8.70 -5.81 16.45
C CYS A 96 -9.52 -6.86 15.70
N HIS A 97 -10.62 -6.43 15.09
CA HIS A 97 -11.50 -7.29 14.28
C HIS A 97 -10.74 -8.15 13.25
N TRP A 98 -9.76 -7.58 12.54
CA TRP A 98 -9.01 -8.30 11.49
C TRP A 98 -8.02 -9.32 12.06
N CYS A 99 -7.29 -8.96 13.12
CA CYS A 99 -6.40 -9.92 13.78
C CYS A 99 -7.20 -11.06 14.41
N ASN A 100 -8.33 -10.76 15.05
CA ASN A 100 -9.21 -11.76 15.63
C ASN A 100 -9.85 -12.64 14.55
N PHE A 101 -10.25 -12.07 13.40
CA PHE A 101 -10.72 -12.86 12.26
C PHE A 101 -9.69 -13.90 11.79
N VAL A 102 -8.41 -13.52 11.67
CA VAL A 102 -7.34 -14.45 11.28
C VAL A 102 -7.17 -15.56 12.33
N LYS A 103 -7.14 -15.20 13.62
CA LYS A 103 -7.03 -16.15 14.73
C LYS A 103 -8.22 -17.12 14.77
N THR A 104 -9.44 -16.60 14.78
CA THR A 104 -10.68 -17.40 14.88
C THR A 104 -10.85 -18.37 13.71
N ASN A 105 -10.39 -18.00 12.51
CA ASN A 105 -10.52 -18.86 11.33
C ASN A 105 -9.28 -19.73 11.07
N ASN A 106 -8.32 -19.79 12.00
CA ASN A 106 -7.07 -20.55 11.87
C ASN A 106 -6.34 -20.28 10.54
N LEU A 107 -6.40 -19.02 10.07
CA LEU A 107 -5.78 -18.62 8.80
C LEU A 107 -4.30 -18.25 8.97
N ALA A 108 -3.78 -18.33 10.19
CA ALA A 108 -2.36 -18.15 10.45
C ALA A 108 -1.59 -19.37 9.90
N VAL A 109 -0.90 -19.18 8.78
CA VAL A 109 0.15 -20.11 8.34
C VAL A 109 1.28 -19.98 9.35
N ALA A 110 1.52 -21.02 10.15
CA ALA A 110 2.54 -21.02 11.21
C ALA A 110 3.93 -20.76 10.60
N LEU A 111 4.36 -19.50 10.63
CA LEU A 111 5.73 -19.08 10.32
C LEU A 111 6.61 -18.99 11.58
N HIS A 112 5.98 -18.98 12.76
CA HIS A 112 6.59 -19.09 14.08
C HIS A 112 5.82 -20.11 14.92
N GLU A 113 6.54 -20.85 15.77
CA GLU A 113 5.93 -21.72 16.78
C GLU A 113 5.09 -20.85 17.72
N LEU A 114 3.81 -21.20 17.85
CA LEU A 114 2.96 -20.60 18.88
C LEU A 114 3.40 -21.22 20.21
N GLU A 115 3.81 -20.39 21.17
CA GLU A 115 3.89 -20.85 22.57
C GLU A 115 2.48 -21.30 22.97
N GLU A 116 2.38 -22.55 23.44
CA GLU A 116 1.12 -23.11 23.94
C GLU A 116 0.66 -22.27 25.13
N GLU A 117 -0.54 -21.70 25.05
CA GLU A 117 -1.21 -21.12 26.22
C GLU A 117 -1.58 -22.28 27.17
N GLU A 118 -0.95 -22.33 28.35
CA GLU A 118 -1.32 -23.22 29.48
C GLU A 118 -2.74 -22.96 29.99
#